data_AF-A0A962QDT0-F1
#
_entry.id   AF-A0A962QDT0-F1
#
_cell.length_a   1.000
_cell.length_b   1.000
_cell.length_c   1.000
_cell.angle_alpha   90.00
_cell.angle_beta   90.00
_cell.angle_gamma   90.00
#
_symmetry.space_group_name_H-M   'P 1'
#
loop_
_entity.id
_entity.type
_entity.pdbx_description
1 polymer ?
#
loop_
_entity_poly.entity_id
_entity_poly.type
_entity_poly.pdbx_seq_one_letter_code
_entity_poly.pdbx_strand_id
1 'polypeptide(L)'
;DAVYDYFGGPPNNWPRSTTFHNVLRKLSTSAVEGSDWDPDSVMHYGFPAGLILQPEQYRNGLRPALGLSQHDIDEVRRFYPPLNDDKNLVLRPFQSQTLALAPAEQKNFTIEPQETRDYTIQTFGRSDTVMVLFEDQNGDLKFVAGDDDSGTSLNARITVRLYQGRRYILRIRLYFNFSSGETAVMLW
;
A
#
# COMPACT_ATOMS: atom_id res chain seq x y z
N ASP A 1 6.25 -38.48 0.75
CA ASP A 1 7.72 -38.35 0.86
C ASP A 1 8.37 -37.42 -0.16
N ALA A 2 7.88 -37.36 -1.41
CA ALA A 2 8.46 -36.53 -2.49
C ALA A 2 8.87 -35.09 -2.12
N VAL A 3 8.06 -34.35 -1.34
CA VAL A 3 8.42 -32.99 -0.89
C VAL A 3 9.65 -33.00 0.03
N TYR A 4 9.75 -33.96 0.95
CA TYR A 4 10.92 -34.10 1.82
C TYR A 4 12.17 -34.50 1.04
N ASP A 5 12.04 -35.42 0.08
CA ASP A 5 13.17 -35.87 -0.73
C ASP A 5 13.71 -34.74 -1.61
N TYR A 6 12.81 -33.93 -2.18
CA TYR A 6 13.16 -32.78 -3.00
C TYR A 6 13.91 -31.70 -2.21
N PHE A 7 13.34 -31.24 -1.09
CA PHE A 7 13.97 -30.19 -0.27
C PHE A 7 15.16 -30.71 0.56
N GLY A 8 15.26 -32.02 0.77
CA GLY A 8 16.41 -32.69 1.39
C GLY A 8 17.62 -32.85 0.46
N GLY A 9 17.46 -32.64 -0.85
CA GLY A 9 18.56 -32.59 -1.81
C GLY A 9 19.15 -31.19 -2.00
N PRO A 10 20.26 -31.06 -2.76
CA PRO A 10 20.80 -29.76 -3.16
C PRO A 10 19.78 -28.94 -3.96
N PRO A 11 19.80 -27.60 -3.85
CA PRO A 11 20.74 -26.78 -3.08
C PRO A 11 20.41 -26.67 -1.58
N ASN A 12 19.21 -27.08 -1.17
CA ASN A 12 18.69 -26.78 0.16
C ASN A 12 19.27 -27.69 1.25
N ASN A 13 19.34 -29.00 0.98
CA ASN A 13 19.79 -30.02 1.93
C ASN A 13 19.08 -29.92 3.31
N TRP A 14 17.78 -29.59 3.30
CA TRP A 14 17.03 -29.33 4.52
C TRP A 14 16.68 -30.63 5.26
N PRO A 15 16.79 -30.67 6.60
CA PRO A 15 16.21 -31.75 7.37
C PRO A 15 14.68 -31.74 7.24
N ARG A 16 14.04 -32.89 7.49
CA ARG A 16 12.58 -33.04 7.36
C ARG A 16 11.82 -32.04 8.23
N SER A 17 12.31 -31.73 9.44
CA SER A 17 11.68 -30.73 10.32
C SER A 17 11.60 -29.35 9.67
N THR A 18 12.68 -28.87 9.06
CA THR A 18 12.71 -27.58 8.36
C THR A 18 11.75 -27.56 7.18
N THR A 19 11.74 -28.62 6.36
CA THR A 19 10.80 -28.73 5.24
C THR A 19 9.35 -28.73 5.72
N PHE A 20 9.06 -29.44 6.82
CA PHE A 20 7.73 -29.42 7.41
C PHE A 20 7.33 -28.01 7.84
N HIS A 21 8.17 -27.32 8.63
CA HIS A 21 7.84 -25.99 9.15
C HIS A 21 7.70 -24.92 8.07
N ASN A 22 8.51 -24.97 7.02
CA ASN A 22 8.57 -23.92 6.00
C ASN A 22 7.62 -24.16 4.82
N VAL A 23 7.31 -25.42 4.49
CA VAL A 23 6.56 -25.77 3.26
C VAL A 23 5.23 -26.45 3.56
N LEU A 24 5.20 -27.43 4.48
CA LEU A 24 4.03 -28.31 4.67
C LEU A 24 3.13 -27.91 5.84
N ARG A 25 3.66 -27.17 6.81
CA ARG A 25 2.92 -26.75 8.00
C ARG A 25 1.82 -25.78 7.59
N LYS A 26 0.58 -26.21 7.74
CA LYS A 26 -0.59 -25.35 7.55
C LYS A 26 -0.57 -24.24 8.60
N LEU A 27 -0.77 -23.01 8.15
CA LEU A 27 -1.05 -21.89 9.03
C LEU A 27 -2.49 -22.02 9.57
N SER A 28 -2.73 -21.54 10.79
CA SER A 28 -4.09 -21.52 11.33
C SER A 28 -4.93 -20.52 10.55
N THR A 29 -6.20 -20.83 10.30
CA THR A 29 -7.13 -19.93 9.61
C THR A 29 -7.35 -18.61 10.33
N SER A 30 -7.10 -18.56 11.65
CA SER A 30 -7.10 -17.33 12.45
C SER A 30 -5.85 -16.46 12.25
N ALA A 31 -4.79 -16.99 11.64
CA ALA A 31 -3.52 -16.29 11.43
C ALA A 31 -3.34 -15.83 9.97
N VAL A 32 -4.28 -16.14 9.08
CA VAL A 32 -4.24 -15.74 7.68
C VAL A 32 -5.62 -15.29 7.21
N GLU A 33 -5.69 -14.09 6.65
CA GLU A 33 -6.76 -13.72 5.73
C GLU A 33 -6.23 -14.13 4.34
N GLY A 34 -6.56 -15.34 3.91
CA GLY A 34 -6.10 -15.90 2.64
C GLY A 34 -7.17 -15.76 1.57
N SER A 35 -6.77 -15.36 0.37
CA SER A 35 -7.60 -15.49 -0.82
C SER A 35 -7.72 -16.96 -1.26
N ASP A 36 -8.55 -17.20 -2.27
CA ASP A 36 -8.46 -18.45 -3.03
C ASP A 36 -7.06 -18.61 -3.64
N TRP A 37 -6.65 -19.86 -3.85
CA TRP A 37 -5.32 -20.19 -4.36
C TRP A 37 -5.20 -19.82 -5.83
N ASP A 38 -4.27 -18.92 -6.14
CA ASP A 38 -3.91 -18.52 -7.50
C ASP A 38 -2.55 -19.13 -7.91
N PRO A 39 -2.53 -20.06 -8.88
CA PRO A 39 -1.31 -20.71 -9.36
C PRO A 39 -0.36 -19.76 -10.11
N ASP A 40 -0.87 -18.63 -10.61
CA ASP A 40 -0.12 -17.64 -11.39
C ASP A 40 0.17 -16.37 -10.60
N SER A 41 -0.10 -16.35 -9.28
CA SER A 41 0.22 -15.20 -8.45
C SER A 41 1.72 -14.90 -8.48
N VAL A 42 2.08 -13.62 -8.49
CA VAL A 42 3.46 -13.14 -8.41
C VAL A 42 4.19 -13.60 -7.14
N MET A 43 3.44 -13.94 -6.10
CA MET A 43 3.98 -14.45 -4.83
C MET A 43 4.15 -15.98 -4.85
N HIS A 44 3.74 -16.67 -5.92
CA HIS A 44 3.76 -18.12 -6.00
C HIS A 44 5.12 -18.66 -6.49
N TYR A 45 5.59 -19.74 -5.88
CA TYR A 45 6.81 -20.44 -6.33
C TYR A 45 6.49 -21.48 -7.41
N GLY A 46 7.42 -21.69 -8.35
CA GLY A 46 7.35 -22.84 -9.24
C GLY A 46 7.64 -24.14 -8.51
N PHE A 47 6.90 -25.21 -8.85
CA PHE A 47 7.10 -26.55 -8.32
C PHE A 47 7.36 -27.56 -9.44
N PRO A 48 8.37 -28.44 -9.33
CA PRO A 48 8.56 -29.53 -10.27
C PRO A 48 7.46 -30.59 -10.15
N ALA A 49 7.42 -31.50 -11.13
CA ALA A 49 6.50 -32.63 -11.14
C ALA A 49 6.61 -33.48 -9.87
N GLY A 50 5.46 -34.01 -9.43
CA GLY A 50 5.36 -34.93 -8.28
C GLY A 50 5.28 -34.28 -6.90
N LEU A 51 5.43 -32.95 -6.79
CA LEU A 51 5.27 -32.24 -5.51
C LEU A 51 3.82 -31.86 -5.20
N ILE A 52 2.98 -31.72 -6.23
CA ILE A 52 1.56 -31.36 -6.09
C ILE A 52 0.73 -32.60 -6.41
N LEU A 53 -0.06 -33.06 -5.44
CA LEU A 53 -0.96 -34.21 -5.62
C LEU A 53 -2.30 -33.80 -6.24
N GLN A 54 -2.81 -32.63 -5.85
CA GLN A 54 -4.04 -32.03 -6.34
C GLN A 54 -3.90 -30.49 -6.36
N PRO A 55 -4.54 -29.80 -7.31
CA PRO A 55 -5.33 -30.33 -8.43
C PRO A 55 -4.51 -31.18 -9.43
N GLU A 56 -5.14 -32.14 -10.10
CA GLU A 56 -4.46 -33.12 -10.97
C GLU A 56 -3.66 -32.48 -12.11
N GLN A 57 -4.17 -31.37 -12.66
CA GLN A 57 -3.49 -30.61 -13.72
C GLN A 57 -2.07 -30.13 -13.35
N TYR A 58 -1.76 -30.00 -12.05
CA TYR A 58 -0.45 -29.57 -11.56
C TYR A 58 0.46 -30.71 -11.12
N ARG A 59 0.06 -31.99 -11.30
CA ARG A 59 0.90 -33.14 -10.96
C ARG A 59 2.22 -33.17 -11.74
N ASN A 60 2.20 -32.66 -12.98
CA ASN A 60 3.37 -32.57 -13.84
C ASN A 60 4.23 -31.32 -13.56
N GLY A 61 3.92 -30.58 -12.50
CA GLY A 61 4.59 -29.37 -12.08
C GLY A 61 3.74 -28.12 -12.33
N LEU A 62 4.19 -27.03 -11.72
CA LEU A 62 3.61 -25.71 -11.82
C LEU A 62 4.73 -24.71 -12.12
N ARG A 63 4.56 -23.92 -13.17
CA ARG A 63 5.42 -22.79 -13.51
C ARG A 63 4.50 -21.58 -13.66
N PRO A 64 4.40 -20.73 -12.62
CA PRO A 64 3.58 -19.53 -12.68
C PRO A 64 3.95 -18.70 -13.91
N ALA A 65 2.95 -18.15 -14.59
CA ALA A 65 3.17 -17.16 -15.63
C ALA A 65 3.94 -15.96 -15.05
N LEU A 66 4.78 -15.33 -15.86
CA LEU A 66 5.46 -14.10 -15.43
C LEU A 66 4.47 -12.94 -15.46
N GLY A 67 4.54 -12.07 -14.44
CA GLY A 67 3.72 -10.86 -14.35
C GLY A 67 2.82 -10.87 -13.13
N LEU A 68 1.82 -9.98 -13.15
CA LEU A 68 0.74 -9.95 -12.16
C LEU A 68 -0.46 -10.70 -12.73
N SER A 69 -1.01 -11.64 -11.98
CA SER A 69 -2.27 -12.27 -12.35
C SER A 69 -3.43 -11.28 -12.19
N GLN A 70 -4.61 -11.61 -12.74
CA GLN A 70 -5.81 -10.80 -12.50
C GLN A 70 -6.15 -10.73 -11.01
N HIS A 71 -5.93 -11.83 -10.28
CA HIS A 71 -6.18 -11.90 -8.85
C HIS A 71 -5.20 -11.02 -8.06
N ASP A 72 -3.90 -11.02 -8.41
CA ASP A 72 -2.92 -10.08 -7.82
C ASP A 72 -3.36 -8.61 -8.04
N ILE A 73 -3.80 -8.29 -9.26
CA ILE A 73 -4.25 -6.94 -9.61
C ILE A 73 -5.49 -6.54 -8.78
N ASP A 74 -6.45 -7.45 -8.63
CA ASP A 74 -7.69 -7.18 -7.91
C ASP A 74 -7.44 -7.03 -6.39
N GLU A 75 -6.57 -7.85 -5.81
CA GLU A 75 -6.20 -7.74 -4.41
C GLU A 75 -5.46 -6.40 -4.14
N VAL A 76 -4.52 -6.04 -5.02
CA VAL A 76 -3.85 -4.72 -4.94
C VAL A 76 -4.88 -3.59 -5.09
N ARG A 77 -5.85 -3.68 -6.00
CA ARG A 77 -6.92 -2.66 -6.13
C ARG A 77 -7.84 -2.62 -4.92
N ARG A 78 -8.04 -3.72 -4.21
CA ARG A 78 -8.80 -3.73 -2.96
C ARG A 78 -8.06 -2.99 -1.85
N PHE A 79 -6.75 -3.21 -1.73
CA PHE A 79 -5.91 -2.47 -0.78
C PHE A 79 -5.69 -1.00 -1.19
N TYR A 80 -5.70 -0.73 -2.49
CA TYR A 80 -5.44 0.58 -3.10
C TYR A 80 -6.52 0.91 -4.14
N PRO A 81 -7.76 1.21 -3.71
CA PRO A 81 -8.86 1.49 -4.62
C PRO A 81 -8.57 2.74 -5.48
N PRO A 82 -9.04 2.78 -6.73
CA PRO A 82 -8.94 3.98 -7.56
C PRO A 82 -9.52 5.18 -6.82
N LEU A 83 -8.71 6.22 -6.67
CA LEU A 83 -9.16 7.44 -6.01
C LEU A 83 -10.01 8.24 -6.99
N ASN A 84 -11.19 8.65 -6.53
CA ASN A 84 -12.07 9.50 -7.33
C ASN A 84 -11.71 10.97 -7.07
N ASP A 85 -10.85 11.52 -7.93
CA ASP A 85 -10.34 12.88 -7.77
C ASP A 85 -11.42 13.96 -7.87
N ASP A 86 -12.56 13.68 -8.51
CA ASP A 86 -13.69 14.61 -8.60
C ASP A 86 -14.36 14.86 -7.24
N LYS A 87 -14.12 13.98 -6.26
CA LYS A 87 -14.62 14.12 -4.89
C LYS A 87 -13.62 14.80 -3.96
N ASN A 88 -12.40 15.08 -4.41
CA ASN A 88 -11.38 15.68 -3.57
C ASN A 88 -11.77 17.14 -3.26
N LEU A 89 -11.78 17.49 -1.98
CA LEU A 89 -12.00 18.88 -1.56
C LEU A 89 -10.80 19.74 -1.97
N VAL A 90 -11.06 21.00 -2.34
CA VAL A 90 -9.98 21.95 -2.61
C VAL A 90 -9.41 22.46 -1.28
N LEU A 91 -8.12 22.22 -1.03
CA LEU A 91 -7.42 22.77 0.14
C LEU A 91 -6.92 24.18 -0.19
N ARG A 92 -7.62 25.18 0.33
CA ARG A 92 -7.30 26.59 0.10
C ARG A 92 -6.29 27.11 1.13
N PRO A 93 -5.41 28.04 0.75
CA PRO A 93 -4.50 28.67 1.69
C PRO A 93 -5.24 29.28 2.89
N PHE A 94 -4.68 29.11 4.09
CA PHE A 94 -5.20 29.63 5.36
C PHE A 94 -6.61 29.13 5.75
N GLN A 95 -7.04 28.00 5.20
CA GLN A 95 -8.30 27.34 5.59
C GLN A 95 -8.03 25.94 6.11
N SER A 96 -8.16 25.74 7.42
CA SER A 96 -8.02 24.43 8.04
C SER A 96 -9.15 23.49 7.63
N GLN A 97 -8.80 22.24 7.30
CA GLN A 97 -9.74 21.18 6.95
C GLN A 97 -9.63 20.03 7.94
N THR A 98 -10.74 19.66 8.57
CA THR A 98 -10.77 18.54 9.51
C THR A 98 -10.59 17.20 8.81
N LEU A 99 -9.78 16.34 9.41
CA LEU A 99 -9.48 14.97 8.99
C LEU A 99 -10.27 14.00 9.89
N ALA A 100 -11.55 13.79 9.56
CA ALA A 100 -12.36 12.73 10.16
C ALA A 100 -12.02 11.40 9.47
N LEU A 101 -10.91 10.77 9.91
CA LEU A 101 -10.39 9.52 9.35
C LEU A 101 -10.49 8.40 10.40
N ALA A 102 -11.01 7.24 10.01
CA ALA A 102 -10.85 5.99 10.75
C ALA A 102 -9.46 5.36 10.47
N PRO A 103 -9.01 4.37 11.26
CA PRO A 103 -7.75 3.68 10.99
C PRO A 103 -7.67 3.14 9.56
N ALA A 104 -6.51 3.30 8.92
CA ALA A 104 -6.24 2.94 7.53
C ALA A 104 -7.04 3.72 6.45
N GLU A 105 -7.96 4.61 6.83
CA GLU A 105 -8.63 5.51 5.90
C GLU A 105 -7.69 6.61 5.39
N GLN A 106 -8.03 7.13 4.22
CA GLN A 106 -7.30 8.18 3.53
C GLN A 106 -8.25 9.31 3.14
N LYS A 107 -7.78 10.55 3.24
CA LYS A 107 -8.47 11.73 2.71
C LYS A 107 -7.55 12.45 1.74
N ASN A 108 -8.12 12.88 0.64
CA ASN A 108 -7.40 13.55 -0.44
C ASN A 108 -7.90 14.99 -0.59
N PHE A 109 -7.00 15.85 -1.02
CA PHE A 109 -7.29 17.24 -1.37
C PHE A 109 -6.67 17.62 -2.70
N THR A 110 -7.37 18.44 -3.46
CA THR A 110 -6.82 19.12 -4.62
C THR A 110 -6.22 20.45 -4.19
N ILE A 111 -5.02 20.78 -4.68
CA ILE A 111 -4.36 22.06 -4.48
C ILE A 111 -4.10 22.69 -5.85
N GLU A 112 -4.61 23.89 -6.05
CA GLU A 112 -4.43 24.70 -7.25
C GLU A 112 -3.83 26.06 -6.84
N PRO A 113 -2.49 26.19 -6.84
CA PRO A 113 -1.82 27.41 -6.39
C PRO A 113 -2.23 28.60 -7.26
N GLN A 114 -2.60 29.69 -6.60
CA GLN A 114 -2.92 30.95 -7.27
C GLN A 114 -1.66 31.75 -7.60
N GLU A 115 -0.53 31.41 -6.98
CA GLU A 115 0.76 32.08 -7.16
C GLU A 115 1.90 31.04 -7.12
N THR A 116 3.00 31.33 -7.81
CA THR A 116 4.21 30.49 -7.74
C THR A 116 5.04 30.90 -6.54
N ARG A 117 4.96 30.13 -5.45
CA ARG A 117 5.71 30.41 -4.22
C ARG A 117 5.94 29.14 -3.39
N ASP A 118 6.67 29.32 -2.31
CA ASP A 118 6.84 28.27 -1.32
C ASP A 118 5.59 28.23 -0.44
N TYR A 119 5.08 27.02 -0.26
CA TYR A 119 3.93 26.71 0.57
C TYR A 119 4.35 25.76 1.67
N THR A 120 3.72 25.90 2.84
CA THR A 120 3.77 24.89 3.89
C THR A 120 2.42 24.19 3.96
N ILE A 121 2.45 22.86 3.92
CA ILE A 121 1.32 21.98 4.19
C ILE A 121 1.63 21.27 5.49
N GLN A 122 0.73 21.30 6.46
CA GLN A 122 0.99 20.70 7.75
C GLN A 122 -0.30 20.12 8.35
N THR A 123 -0.17 18.97 9.01
CA THR A 123 -1.23 18.44 9.89
C THR A 123 -1.09 19.01 11.31
N PHE A 124 -2.22 19.10 11.99
CA PHE A 124 -2.33 19.57 13.37
C PHE A 124 -3.21 18.60 14.12
N GLY A 125 -2.89 18.34 15.38
CA GLY A 125 -3.68 17.45 16.23
C GLY A 125 -2.82 16.40 16.92
N ARG A 126 -3.47 15.31 17.32
CA ARG A 126 -2.90 14.23 18.14
C ARG A 126 -2.75 12.90 17.40
N SER A 127 -3.19 12.82 16.15
CA SER A 127 -3.06 11.59 15.36
C SER A 127 -1.75 11.56 14.59
N ASP A 128 -1.25 10.35 14.38
CA ASP A 128 -0.10 10.09 13.52
C ASP A 128 -0.57 9.98 12.06
N THR A 129 -0.05 10.86 11.20
CA THR A 129 -0.50 11.01 9.80
C THR A 129 0.67 10.94 8.85
N VAL A 130 0.52 10.18 7.78
CA VAL A 130 1.44 10.23 6.63
C VAL A 130 0.83 11.12 5.56
N MET A 131 1.58 12.12 5.09
CA MET A 131 1.22 12.98 3.97
C MET A 131 2.10 12.69 2.75
N VAL A 132 1.47 12.62 1.57
CA VAL A 132 2.18 12.54 0.29
C VAL A 132 1.54 13.51 -0.70
N LEU A 133 2.37 14.34 -1.31
CA LEU A 133 1.98 15.31 -2.34
C LEU A 133 2.41 14.81 -3.72
N PHE A 134 1.48 14.87 -4.67
CA PHE A 134 1.70 14.57 -6.07
C PHE A 134 1.40 15.80 -6.93
N GLU A 135 2.14 15.99 -8.03
CA GLU A 135 1.73 16.83 -9.15
C GLU A 135 0.87 15.99 -10.08
N ASP A 136 -0.30 16.50 -10.46
CA ASP A 136 -1.18 15.87 -11.43
C ASP A 136 -0.85 16.36 -12.84
N GLN A 137 -0.22 15.49 -13.62
CA GLN A 137 0.11 15.72 -15.03
C GLN A 137 -0.87 14.98 -15.93
N ASN A 138 -2.10 15.52 -16.03
CA ASN A 138 -3.19 14.95 -16.83
C ASN A 138 -3.57 13.50 -16.43
N GLY A 139 -3.67 13.24 -15.13
CA GLY A 139 -3.96 11.94 -14.54
C GLY A 139 -2.73 11.12 -14.16
N ASP A 140 -1.53 11.52 -14.63
CA ASP A 140 -0.26 10.90 -14.23
C ASP A 140 0.28 11.61 -12.98
N LEU A 141 0.07 10.97 -11.81
CA LEU A 141 0.46 11.53 -10.52
C LEU A 141 1.97 11.34 -10.29
N LYS A 142 2.72 12.44 -10.37
CA LYS A 142 4.16 12.46 -10.09
C LYS A 142 4.42 12.81 -8.63
N PHE A 143 5.17 11.97 -7.93
CA PHE A 143 5.58 12.24 -6.55
C PHE A 143 6.35 13.57 -6.47
N VAL A 144 5.97 14.43 -5.53
CA VAL A 144 6.64 15.70 -5.25
C VAL A 144 7.35 15.66 -3.91
N ALA A 145 6.63 15.29 -2.85
CA ALA A 145 7.15 15.23 -1.49
C ALA A 145 6.28 14.30 -0.63
N GLY A 146 6.84 13.79 0.46
CA GLY A 146 6.12 13.04 1.47
C GLY A 146 6.76 13.21 2.83
N ASP A 147 5.97 13.15 3.89
CA ASP A 147 6.39 13.38 5.26
C ASP A 147 5.41 12.73 6.24
N ASP A 148 5.89 12.28 7.40
CA ASP A 148 5.12 11.62 8.46
C ASP A 148 5.26 12.26 9.85
N ASP A 149 6.38 12.92 10.20
CA ASP A 149 6.58 13.44 11.55
C ASP A 149 7.37 14.77 11.68
N SER A 150 7.65 15.49 10.59
CA SER A 150 8.51 16.69 10.67
C SER A 150 7.80 17.99 11.10
N GLY A 151 6.53 17.89 11.50
CA GLY A 151 5.75 18.94 12.14
C GLY A 151 5.88 18.95 13.67
N THR A 152 4.90 19.54 14.37
CA THR A 152 4.89 19.51 15.84
C THR A 152 4.43 18.13 16.33
N SER A 153 5.23 17.48 17.18
CA SER A 153 4.97 16.13 17.72
C SER A 153 5.00 15.03 16.66
N LEU A 154 3.85 14.44 16.29
CA LEU A 154 3.71 13.36 15.30
C LEU A 154 2.97 13.85 14.04
N ASN A 155 2.92 15.16 13.83
CA ASN A 155 2.24 15.71 12.67
C ASN A 155 3.23 15.82 11.52
N ALA A 156 2.77 15.57 10.30
CA ALA A 156 3.56 15.72 9.11
C ALA A 156 3.64 17.20 8.68
N ARG A 157 4.73 17.58 8.03
CA ARG A 157 4.94 18.91 7.44
C ARG A 157 5.70 18.81 6.12
N ILE A 158 5.13 19.40 5.07
CA ILE A 158 5.78 19.54 3.76
C ILE A 158 5.98 21.03 3.48
N THR A 159 7.22 21.45 3.24
CA THR A 159 7.54 22.79 2.72
C THR A 159 8.05 22.64 1.29
N VAL A 160 7.32 23.17 0.32
CA VAL A 160 7.61 22.94 -1.10
C VAL A 160 7.20 24.13 -1.96
N ARG A 161 7.95 24.37 -3.03
CA ARG A 161 7.58 25.37 -4.04
C ARG A 161 6.52 24.81 -4.98
N LEU A 162 5.33 25.42 -4.96
CA LEU A 162 4.26 25.10 -5.89
C LEU A 162 4.18 26.16 -6.98
N TYR A 163 3.85 25.72 -8.19
CA TYR A 163 3.76 26.56 -9.38
C TYR A 163 2.30 26.85 -9.73
N GLN A 164 2.01 28.12 -9.99
CA GLN A 164 0.71 28.58 -10.51
C GLN A 164 0.39 27.87 -11.83
N GLY A 165 -0.88 27.53 -12.04
CA GLY A 165 -1.34 26.84 -13.24
C GLY A 165 -1.05 25.34 -13.26
N ARG A 166 -0.45 24.78 -12.20
CA ARG A 166 -0.34 23.33 -11.97
C ARG A 166 -1.37 22.87 -10.94
N ARG A 167 -1.73 21.59 -11.04
CA ARG A 167 -2.63 20.91 -10.11
C ARG A 167 -1.83 19.92 -9.28
N TYR A 168 -2.13 19.84 -7.99
CA TYR A 168 -1.50 18.90 -7.08
C TYR A 168 -2.57 18.15 -6.28
N ILE A 169 -2.26 16.90 -5.93
CA ILE A 169 -3.10 16.05 -5.09
C ILE A 169 -2.34 15.74 -3.80
N LEU A 170 -2.87 16.20 -2.69
CA LEU A 170 -2.39 15.86 -1.35
C LEU A 170 -3.17 14.66 -0.85
N ARG A 171 -2.47 13.57 -0.51
CA ARG A 171 -3.03 12.39 0.13
C ARG A 171 -2.58 12.33 1.58
N ILE A 172 -3.53 12.12 2.48
CA ILE A 172 -3.27 12.02 3.92
C ILE A 172 -3.87 10.71 4.40
N ARG A 173 -3.06 9.83 4.97
CA ARG A 173 -3.49 8.57 5.56
C ARG A 173 -3.24 8.58 7.06
N LEU A 174 -4.19 8.05 7.82
CA LEU A 174 -4.04 7.87 9.25
C LEU A 174 -3.26 6.57 9.52
N TYR A 175 -2.10 6.66 10.17
CA TYR A 175 -1.32 5.48 10.54
C TYR A 175 -1.76 4.93 11.89
N PHE A 176 -1.82 5.78 12.91
CA PHE A 176 -2.30 5.40 14.24
C PHE A 176 -3.19 6.47 14.86
N ASN A 177 -4.34 6.06 15.40
CA ASN A 177 -5.27 6.98 16.02
C ASN A 177 -5.14 6.98 17.55
N PHE A 178 -4.61 8.07 18.11
CA PHE A 178 -4.55 8.25 19.56
C PHE A 178 -5.82 8.90 20.14
N SER A 179 -6.72 9.45 19.31
CA SER A 179 -7.99 10.03 19.74
C SER A 179 -8.93 10.31 18.55
N SER A 180 -10.19 9.91 18.64
CA SER A 180 -11.20 10.27 17.65
C SER A 180 -11.55 11.76 17.75
N GLY A 181 -10.98 12.61 16.88
CA GLY A 181 -11.69 13.82 16.46
C GLY A 181 -10.95 15.15 16.29
N GLU A 182 -9.63 15.28 16.48
CA GLU A 182 -8.99 16.62 16.51
C GLU A 182 -7.83 16.82 15.52
N THR A 183 -7.80 16.04 14.43
CA THR A 183 -6.75 16.21 13.42
C THR A 183 -7.24 17.05 12.25
N ALA A 184 -6.45 18.03 11.82
CA ALA A 184 -6.75 18.92 10.70
C ALA A 184 -5.51 19.12 9.82
N VAL A 185 -5.70 19.58 8.59
CA VAL A 185 -4.63 20.00 7.69
C VAL A 185 -4.84 21.44 7.25
N MET A 186 -3.76 22.19 7.07
CA MET A 186 -3.79 23.51 6.45
C MET A 186 -2.62 23.68 5.48
N LEU A 187 -2.86 24.48 4.45
CA LEU A 187 -1.88 24.98 3.48
C LEU A 187 -1.69 26.48 3.73
N TRP A 188 -0.47 27.02 3.70
CA TRP A 188 -0.21 28.47 3.73
C TRP A 188 1.05 28.89 2.98
#